data_AF-A0A937B1P8-F1
#
_entry.id   AF-A0A937B1P8-F1
#
_cell.length_a   1.000
_cell.length_b   1.000
_cell.length_c   1.000
_cell.angle_alpha   90.00
_cell.angle_beta   90.00
_cell.angle_gamma   90.00
#
_symmetry.space_group_name_H-M   'P 1'
#
loop_
_entity.id
_entity.type
_entity.pdbx_description
1 polymer ?
#
loop_
_entity_poly.entity_id
_entity_poly.type
_entity_poly.pdbx_seq_one_letter_code
_entity_poly.pdbx_strand_id
1 'polypeptide(L)' 'MVQSVYDVTSAGKSDAPAIGAPGKPWLTYGGLKKLTDDMLATLNGVGIGRGDRVAMVIPNGPEMASSFIAVAAGT' A
#
# COMPACT_ATOMS: atom_id res chain seq x y z
N MET A 1 1.24 -18.31 -1.16
CA MET A 1 0.95 -17.91 -2.55
C MET A 1 0.17 -16.61 -2.49
N VAL A 2 0.54 -15.58 -3.24
CA VAL A 2 -0.16 -14.28 -3.28
C VAL A 2 -1.51 -14.49 -4.01
N GLN A 3 -2.63 -14.18 -3.37
CA GLN A 3 -3.99 -14.35 -3.92
C GLN A 3 -4.75 -13.02 -4.06
N SER A 4 -4.28 -11.98 -3.37
CA SER A 4 -4.84 -10.64 -3.37
C SER A 4 -3.75 -9.57 -3.38
N VAL A 5 -4.13 -8.32 -3.68
CA VAL A 5 -3.23 -7.16 -3.55
C VAL A 5 -2.73 -7.03 -2.12
N TYR A 6 -3.57 -7.31 -1.13
CA TYR A 6 -3.17 -7.26 0.28
C TYR A 6 -2.03 -8.26 0.60
N ASP A 7 -2.03 -9.45 -0.01
CA ASP A 7 -0.99 -10.46 0.23
C ASP A 7 0.39 -10.01 -0.27
N VAL A 8 0.46 -9.10 -1.25
CA VAL A 8 1.71 -8.53 -1.75
C VAL A 8 2.50 -7.87 -0.62
N THR A 9 1.81 -7.23 0.33
CA THR A 9 2.43 -6.56 1.49
C THR A 9 3.18 -7.52 2.43
N SER A 10 2.95 -8.82 2.31
CA SER A 10 3.57 -9.87 3.14
C SER A 10 4.32 -10.91 2.32
N ALA A 11 4.63 -10.61 1.05
CA ALA A 11 5.35 -11.51 0.15
C ALA A 11 6.85 -11.64 0.48
N GLY A 12 7.43 -10.65 1.17
CA GLY A 12 8.81 -10.65 1.66
C GLY A 12 8.92 -10.62 3.18
N LYS A 13 10.15 -10.77 3.70
CA LYS A 13 10.44 -10.57 5.14
C LYS A 13 10.15 -9.12 5.54
N SER A 14 9.69 -8.91 6.76
CA SER A 14 9.28 -7.58 7.26
C SER A 14 10.33 -6.47 7.09
N ASP A 15 11.60 -6.81 7.26
CA ASP A 15 12.75 -5.90 7.14
C ASP A 15 13.33 -5.81 5.72
N ALA A 16 12.88 -6.65 4.79
CA ALA A 16 13.34 -6.63 3.41
C ALA A 16 12.80 -5.41 2.64
N PRO A 17 13.56 -4.85 1.68
CA PRO A 17 13.11 -3.76 0.83
C PRO A 17 11.92 -4.18 -0.05
N ALA A 18 10.87 -3.34 -0.09
CA ALA A 18 9.68 -3.57 -0.90
C ALA A 18 9.53 -2.54 -2.04
N ILE A 19 9.56 -1.25 -1.72
CA ILE A 19 9.42 -0.15 -2.69
C ILE A 19 10.53 0.86 -2.48
N GLY A 20 11.20 1.27 -3.56
CA GLY A 20 12.30 2.23 -3.51
C GLY A 20 12.33 3.11 -4.75
N ALA A 21 13.17 4.14 -4.70
CA ALA A 21 13.46 5.02 -5.83
C ALA A 21 14.90 5.56 -5.72
N PRO A 22 15.52 6.00 -6.84
CA PRO A 22 16.84 6.63 -6.80
C PRO A 22 16.90 7.78 -5.80
N GLY A 23 17.90 7.75 -4.91
CA GLY A 23 18.10 8.80 -3.91
C GLY A 23 17.10 8.82 -2.76
N LYS A 24 16.19 7.83 -2.64
CA LYS A 24 15.23 7.71 -1.55
C LYS A 24 15.47 6.44 -0.72
N PRO A 25 15.17 6.46 0.59
CA PRO A 25 15.19 5.25 1.40
C PRO A 25 14.13 4.25 0.91
N TRP A 26 14.40 2.96 1.12
CA TRP A 26 13.44 1.89 0.84
C TRP A 26 12.32 1.89 1.87
N LEU A 27 11.08 1.73 1.40
CA LEU A 27 9.98 1.25 2.21
C LEU A 27 10.12 -0.27 2.33
N THR A 28 10.19 -0.79 3.56
CA THR A 28 10.28 -2.24 3.80
C THR A 28 8.90 -2.91 3.64
N TYR A 29 8.86 -4.23 3.54
CA TYR A 29 7.58 -4.97 3.53
C TYR A 29 6.76 -4.72 4.80
N GLY A 30 7.40 -4.66 5.98
CA GLY A 30 6.75 -4.33 7.23
C GLY A 30 6.20 -2.90 7.25
N GLY A 31 6.95 -1.95 6.69
CA GLY A 31 6.48 -0.58 6.50
C GLY A 31 5.32 -0.48 5.53
N LEU A 32 5.36 -1.22 4.41
CA LEU A 32 4.28 -1.28 3.43
C LEU A 32 3.02 -1.90 4.04
N LYS A 33 3.15 -2.99 4.79
CA LYS A 33 2.04 -3.63 5.52
C LYS A 33 1.36 -2.65 6.46
N LYS A 34 2.17 -1.98 7.30
CA LYS A 34 1.66 -0.99 8.24
C LYS A 34 0.97 0.17 7.53
N LEU A 35 1.56 0.71 6.47
CA LEU A 35 0.95 1.77 5.66
C LEU A 35 -0.40 1.33 5.08
N THR A 36 -0.48 0.12 4.54
CA THR A 36 -1.73 -0.45 4.03
C THR A 36 -2.78 -0.55 5.13
N ASP A 37 -2.45 -1.15 6.28
CA ASP A 37 -3.40 -1.32 7.39
C ASP A 37 -3.90 0.03 7.93
N ASP A 38 -2.99 1.01 8.10
CA ASP A 38 -3.32 2.37 8.57
C ASP A 38 -4.21 3.12 7.56
N MET A 39 -3.93 2.99 6.26
CA MET A 39 -4.73 3.59 5.18
C MET A 39 -6.15 2.99 5.14
N LEU A 40 -6.27 1.67 5.21
CA LEU A 40 -7.56 0.99 5.22
C LEU A 40 -8.38 1.36 6.45
N ALA A 41 -7.77 1.45 7.63
CA ALA A 41 -8.43 1.93 8.83
C ALA A 41 -8.97 3.36 8.66
N THR A 42 -8.17 4.23 8.03
CA THR A 42 -8.55 5.63 7.77
C THR A 42 -9.70 5.73 6.77
N LEU A 43 -9.63 5.01 5.65
CA LEU A 43 -10.69 4.99 4.62
C LEU A 43 -12.00 4.44 5.19
N ASN A 44 -11.95 3.29 5.88
CA ASN A 44 -13.12 2.71 6.52
C ASN A 44 -13.72 3.66 7.58
N GLY A 45 -12.86 4.38 8.33
CA GLY A 45 -13.28 5.36 9.32
C GLY A 45 -14.05 6.55 8.74
N VAL A 46 -13.86 6.87 7.45
CA VAL A 46 -14.64 7.90 6.73
C VAL A 46 -15.73 7.32 5.83
N GLY A 47 -15.99 6.01 5.92
CA GLY A 47 -17.05 5.32 5.19
C GLY A 47 -16.69 4.89 3.77
N ILE A 48 -15.40 4.83 3.42
CA ILE A 48 -14.90 4.31 2.14
C ILE A 48 -14.41 2.88 2.35
N GLY A 49 -14.94 1.92 1.59
CA GLY A 49 -14.56 0.52 1.66
C GLY A 49 -14.72 -0.22 0.34
N ARG A 50 -14.95 -1.54 0.42
CA ARG A 50 -15.02 -2.42 -0.75
C ARG A 50 -16.12 -1.99 -1.72
N GLY A 51 -15.76 -1.78 -2.98
CA GLY A 51 -16.63 -1.33 -4.06
C GLY A 51 -16.64 0.18 -4.25
N ASP A 52 -16.08 0.96 -3.31
CA ASP A 52 -15.99 2.41 -3.45
C ASP A 52 -14.83 2.82 -4.36
N ARG A 53 -15.03 3.90 -5.11
CA ARG A 53 -14.07 4.39 -6.09
C ARG A 53 -13.19 5.47 -5.48
N VAL A 54 -11.88 5.24 -5.45
CA VAL A 54 -10.88 6.22 -4.99
C VAL A 54 -10.06 6.73 -6.16
N ALA A 55 -10.08 8.05 -6.39
CA ALA A 55 -9.23 8.68 -7.39
C ALA A 55 -7.83 8.98 -6.81
N MET A 56 -6.77 8.63 -7.54
CA MET A 56 -5.39 9.02 -7.20
C MET A 56 -4.87 10.07 -8.17
N VAL A 57 -4.42 11.21 -7.66
CA VAL A 57 -3.88 12.32 -8.45
C VAL A 57 -2.48 12.67 -7.93
N ILE A 58 -1.51 11.86 -8.31
CA ILE A 58 -0.11 11.96 -7.89
C ILE A 58 0.80 11.49 -9.04
N PRO A 59 2.03 12.03 -9.17
CA PRO A 59 2.97 11.58 -10.20
C PRO A 59 3.47 10.16 -9.94
N ASN A 60 3.98 9.50 -10.99
CA ASN A 60 4.61 8.18 -10.85
C ASN A 60 5.82 8.26 -9.91
N GLY A 61 5.88 7.36 -8.94
CA GLY A 61 6.93 7.32 -7.92
C GLY A 61 6.65 6.29 -6.82
N PRO A 62 7.54 6.16 -5.83
CA PRO A 62 7.38 5.20 -4.74
C PRO A 62 6.17 5.52 -3.85
N GLU A 63 5.83 6.80 -3.68
CA GLU A 63 4.61 7.23 -2.99
C GLU A 63 3.34 6.80 -3.75
N MET A 64 3.36 6.86 -5.09
CA MET A 64 2.24 6.40 -5.91
C MET A 64 2.08 4.88 -5.84
N ALA A 65 3.17 4.12 -6.00
CA ALA A 65 3.12 2.67 -5.94
C ALA A 65 2.63 2.14 -4.58
N SER A 66 3.10 2.74 -3.48
CA SER A 66 2.68 2.38 -2.13
C SER A 66 1.21 2.75 -1.86
N SER A 67 0.77 3.93 -2.30
CA SER A 67 -0.63 4.36 -2.19
C SER A 67 -1.58 3.46 -3.00
N PHE A 68 -1.18 3.06 -4.21
CA PHE A 68 -1.97 2.15 -5.04
C PHE A 68 -2.23 0.82 -4.33
N ILE A 69 -1.18 0.19 -3.79
CA ILE A 69 -1.30 -1.09 -3.05
C ILE A 69 -2.18 -0.90 -1.81
N ALA A 70 -1.98 0.19 -1.06
CA ALA A 70 -2.75 0.45 0.16
C ALA A 70 -4.25 0.61 -0.10
N VAL A 71 -4.62 1.34 -1.15
CA VAL A 71 -6.03 1.58 -1.52
C VAL A 71 -6.64 0.32 -2.14
N ALA A 72 -6.00 -0.26 -3.16
CA ALA A 72 -6.52 -1.43 -3.87
C ALA A 72 -6.60 -2.71 -3.01
N ALA A 73 -6.00 -2.71 -1.82
CA ALA A 73 -6.12 -3.79 -0.86
C ALA A 73 -7.49 -3.88 -0.16
N GLY A 74 -8.29 -2.80 -0.14
CA GLY A 74 -9.55 -2.78 0.63
C GLY A 74 -10.69 -1.95 0.04
N THR A 75 -10.50 -1.33 -1.13
CA THR A 75 -11.55 -0.68 -1.91
C THR A 75 -11.86 -1.46 -3.18
#